data_AF-A0A916HAK4-F1
#
_entry.id   AF-A0A916HAK4-F1
#
_cell.length_a   1.000
_cell.length_b   1.000
_cell.length_c   1.000
_cell.angle_alpha   90.00
_cell.angle_beta   90.00
_cell.angle_gamma   90.00
#
_symmetry.space_group_name_H-M   'P 1'
#
loop_
_entity.id
_entity.type
_entity.pdbx_description
1 polymer ?
#
loop_
_entity_poly.entity_id
_entity_poly.type
_entity_poly.pdbx_seq_one_letter_code
_entity_poly.pdbx_strand_id
1 'polypeptide(L)'
;RVLKEGVGEDPANRERIAGLLRFASTHADTQEESVSLADYIGRMKEGQDRIYTVSADSFTAAKNSPHLEIFRKKGIEVLLLSERVDEWVLGNLAEFDGKPLASVAKGGLDLGKLEDEAEKQAQEAQAGEFKELVGKMQASLGERVKEVRVTHRLTDSPACLVADEHDLGGNLARLLKAAGQKVPDSKPILEINPGHLVVQRLKHEETRFDDWSAVLFDQALLAEGGQLEDPAAFVRRVNALMLEMGSK
;
A
#
# COMPACT_ATOMS: atom_id res chain seq x y z
N ARG A 1 -5.30 14.88 17.44
CA ARG A 1 -6.72 14.44 17.47
C ARG A 1 -7.71 15.58 17.27
N VAL A 2 -8.12 16.35 18.30
CA VAL A 2 -9.16 17.38 18.17
C VAL A 2 -8.89 18.38 17.03
N LEU A 3 -7.64 18.84 16.90
CA LEU A 3 -7.28 19.76 15.82
C LEU A 3 -7.42 19.16 14.41
N LYS A 4 -7.25 17.84 14.26
CA LYS A 4 -7.38 17.12 12.99
C LYS A 4 -8.85 17.11 12.50
N GLU A 5 -9.82 17.09 13.42
CA GLU A 5 -11.27 17.15 13.09
C GLU A 5 -11.63 18.47 12.39
N GLY A 6 -11.01 19.57 12.85
CA GLY A 6 -11.20 20.92 12.32
C GLY A 6 -10.91 21.06 10.82
N VAL A 7 -10.11 20.17 10.23
CA VAL A 7 -9.84 20.15 8.77
C VAL A 7 -11.12 19.94 7.97
N GLY A 8 -12.02 19.08 8.45
CA GLY A 8 -13.31 18.82 7.82
C GLY A 8 -14.44 19.72 8.36
N GLU A 9 -14.35 20.17 9.61
CA GLU A 9 -15.41 20.94 10.26
C GLU A 9 -15.35 22.46 10.01
N ASP A 10 -14.16 23.02 9.76
CA ASP A 10 -13.98 24.45 9.45
C ASP A 10 -13.28 24.65 8.10
N PRO A 11 -14.03 24.54 6.98
CA PRO A 11 -13.47 24.76 5.64
C PRO A 11 -12.83 26.14 5.46
N ALA A 12 -13.31 27.17 6.18
CA ALA A 12 -12.81 28.54 6.04
C ALA A 12 -11.41 28.71 6.64
N ASN A 13 -11.05 27.93 7.66
CA ASN A 13 -9.72 27.93 8.27
C ASN A 13 -8.90 26.65 7.97
N ARG A 14 -9.37 25.79 7.06
CA ARG A 14 -8.77 24.47 6.78
C ARG A 14 -7.26 24.52 6.57
N GLU A 15 -6.77 25.44 5.75
CA GLU A 15 -5.33 25.55 5.44
C GLU A 15 -4.51 25.98 6.67
N ARG A 16 -5.05 26.92 7.46
CA ARG A 16 -4.42 27.37 8.71
C ARG A 16 -4.38 26.24 9.74
N ILE A 17 -5.46 25.45 9.83
CA ILE A 17 -5.54 24.28 10.70
C ILE A 17 -4.54 23.21 10.22
N ALA A 18 -4.48 22.93 8.91
CA ALA A 18 -3.55 21.98 8.31
C ALA A 18 -2.09 22.33 8.64
N GLY A 19 -1.71 23.61 8.59
CA GLY A 19 -0.37 24.08 8.95
C GLY A 19 0.02 23.85 10.43
N LEU A 20 -0.98 23.70 11.31
CA LEU A 20 -0.76 23.40 12.73
C LEU A 20 -0.70 21.89 13.01
N LEU A 21 -1.08 21.05 12.05
CA LEU A 21 -1.02 19.60 12.24
C LEU A 21 0.41 19.11 12.37
N ARG A 22 0.56 18.00 13.09
CA ARG A 22 1.79 17.25 13.22
C ARG A 22 1.54 15.79 12.91
N PHE A 23 2.53 15.15 12.31
CA PHE A 23 2.47 13.78 11.84
C PHE A 23 3.76 13.05 12.22
N ALA A 24 3.68 11.73 12.34
CA ALA A 24 4.85 10.88 12.28
C ALA A 24 5.26 10.73 10.81
N SER A 25 6.54 10.49 10.54
CA SER A 25 7.02 10.25 9.18
C SER A 25 8.19 9.27 9.16
N THR A 26 8.45 8.71 7.99
CA THR A 26 9.61 7.86 7.70
C THR A 26 10.96 8.55 7.93
N HIS A 27 11.02 9.88 8.00
CA HIS A 27 12.26 10.62 8.28
C HIS A 27 12.70 10.45 9.73
N ALA A 28 11.78 10.59 10.69
CA ALA A 28 12.08 10.34 12.11
C ALA A 28 11.96 8.86 12.47
N ASP A 29 11.07 8.13 11.78
CA ASP A 29 10.83 6.69 11.95
C ASP A 29 10.41 6.29 13.40
N THR A 30 9.86 7.27 14.13
CA THR A 30 9.31 7.17 15.49
C THR A 30 7.82 7.49 15.52
N GLN A 31 7.12 6.99 16.54
CA GLN A 31 5.68 7.26 16.73
C GLN A 31 5.37 8.72 17.10
N GLU A 32 6.38 9.50 17.51
CA GLU A 32 6.20 10.91 17.85
C GLU A 32 5.74 11.72 16.61
N GLU A 33 4.56 12.33 16.72
CA GLU A 33 4.03 13.24 15.71
C GLU A 33 4.66 14.63 15.86
N SER A 34 5.85 14.81 15.30
CA SER A 34 6.62 16.08 15.39
C SER A 34 6.75 16.81 14.06
N VAL A 35 6.40 16.17 12.93
CA VAL A 35 6.59 16.73 11.59
C VAL A 35 5.39 17.56 11.15
N SER A 36 5.61 18.84 10.84
CA SER A 36 4.58 19.65 10.16
C SER A 36 4.58 19.44 8.64
N LEU A 37 3.49 19.81 7.95
CA LEU A 37 3.44 19.77 6.49
C LEU A 37 4.46 20.73 5.85
N ALA A 38 4.71 21.89 6.49
CA ALA A 38 5.73 22.83 6.03
C ALA A 38 7.15 22.23 6.14
N ASP A 39 7.43 21.53 7.25
CA ASP A 39 8.73 20.85 7.43
C ASP A 39 8.92 19.72 6.41
N TYR A 40 7.86 18.97 6.10
CA TYR A 40 7.87 17.97 5.03
C TYR A 40 8.19 18.62 3.69
N ILE A 41 7.50 19.71 3.33
CA ILE A 41 7.74 20.44 2.08
C ILE A 41 9.18 20.92 1.98
N GLY A 42 9.73 21.45 3.07
CA GLY A 42 11.13 21.90 3.13
C GLY A 42 12.17 20.79 2.90
N ARG A 43 11.78 19.51 3.01
CA ARG A 43 12.62 18.33 2.76
C ARG A 43 12.27 17.56 1.49
N MET A 44 11.29 18.02 0.71
CA MET A 44 10.92 17.38 -0.56
C MET A 44 12.12 17.30 -1.50
N LYS A 45 12.20 16.20 -2.25
CA LYS A 45 13.24 16.01 -3.26
C LYS A 45 13.00 16.92 -4.46
N GLU A 46 14.06 17.24 -5.19
CA GLU A 46 13.93 17.93 -6.48
C GLU A 46 13.06 17.10 -7.43
N GLY A 47 12.08 17.74 -8.07
CA GLY A 47 11.11 17.06 -8.93
C GLY A 47 9.90 16.43 -8.21
N GLN A 48 9.91 16.37 -6.88
CA GLN A 48 8.76 15.90 -6.09
C GLN A 48 7.66 16.98 -6.07
N ASP A 49 6.43 16.58 -6.39
CA ASP A 49 5.25 17.45 -6.48
C ASP A 49 4.13 17.07 -5.50
N ARG A 50 4.22 15.91 -4.86
CA ARG A 50 3.20 15.38 -3.94
C ARG A 50 3.72 15.15 -2.52
N ILE A 51 2.83 15.27 -1.55
CA ILE A 51 3.03 14.85 -0.16
C ILE A 51 2.55 13.41 -0.04
N TYR A 52 3.48 12.47 0.15
CA TYR A 52 3.16 11.06 0.23
C TYR A 52 2.69 10.66 1.63
N THR A 53 1.62 9.87 1.71
CA THR A 53 1.01 9.40 2.95
C THR A 53 0.76 7.89 2.90
N VAL A 54 0.80 7.24 4.06
CA VAL A 54 0.26 5.88 4.25
C VAL A 54 -0.61 5.88 5.49
N SER A 55 -1.79 5.23 5.42
CA SER A 55 -2.67 5.05 6.57
C SER A 55 -2.76 3.57 6.96
N ALA A 56 -2.75 3.30 8.26
CA ALA A 56 -2.91 1.96 8.81
C ALA A 56 -3.54 2.01 10.21
N ASP A 57 -3.92 0.84 10.75
CA ASP A 57 -4.56 0.72 12.07
C ASP A 57 -3.59 0.93 13.26
N SER A 58 -2.29 1.01 13.00
CA SER A 58 -1.27 1.32 14.01
C SER A 58 -0.01 1.91 13.39
N PHE A 59 0.79 2.62 14.20
CA PHE A 59 2.08 3.16 13.75
C PHE A 59 3.00 2.05 13.23
N THR A 60 3.08 0.91 13.91
CA THR A 60 3.90 -0.23 13.48
C THR A 60 3.47 -0.77 12.12
N ALA A 61 2.16 -0.88 11.87
CA ALA A 61 1.64 -1.31 10.57
C ALA A 61 1.95 -0.29 9.47
N ALA A 62 1.79 1.01 9.73
CA ALA A 62 2.14 2.06 8.78
C ALA A 62 3.64 2.04 8.47
N LYS A 63 4.49 2.01 9.51
CA LYS A 63 5.96 2.03 9.41
C LYS A 63 6.53 0.85 8.62
N ASN A 64 5.93 -0.33 8.74
CA ASN A 64 6.38 -1.58 8.11
C ASN A 64 5.57 -1.94 6.86
N SER A 65 4.77 -1.01 6.33
CA SER A 65 3.98 -1.26 5.13
C SER A 65 4.88 -1.53 3.92
N PRO A 66 4.60 -2.58 3.11
CA PRO A 66 5.33 -2.85 1.87
C PRO A 66 5.33 -1.68 0.89
N HIS A 67 4.29 -0.83 0.93
CA HIS A 67 4.18 0.33 0.05
C HIS A 67 5.26 1.40 0.31
N LEU A 68 6.00 1.32 1.41
CA LEU A 68 7.08 2.25 1.74
C LEU A 68 8.42 1.88 1.10
N GLU A 69 8.59 0.65 0.60
CA GLU A 69 9.88 0.10 0.20
C GLU A 69 10.62 0.96 -0.84
N ILE A 70 9.97 1.25 -1.97
CA ILE A 70 10.57 2.12 -3.00
C ILE A 70 10.81 3.55 -2.52
N PHE A 71 9.91 4.09 -1.68
CA PHE A 71 10.02 5.44 -1.15
C PHE A 71 11.24 5.55 -0.22
N ARG A 72 11.42 4.56 0.67
CA ARG A 72 12.61 4.45 1.52
C ARG A 72 13.87 4.29 0.67
N LYS A 73 13.86 3.43 -0.35
CA LYS A 73 15.00 3.24 -1.27
C LYS A 73 15.41 4.54 -1.98
N LYS A 74 14.44 5.35 -2.43
CA LYS A 74 14.69 6.66 -3.07
C LYS A 74 14.87 7.81 -2.07
N GLY A 75 14.76 7.54 -0.77
CA GLY A 75 14.86 8.55 0.29
C GLY A 75 13.74 9.58 0.25
N ILE A 76 12.58 9.23 -0.28
CA ILE A 76 11.37 10.08 -0.33
C ILE A 76 10.62 9.91 0.99
N GLU A 77 10.36 11.02 1.67
CA GLU A 77 9.63 11.00 2.94
C GLU A 77 8.16 10.64 2.70
N VAL A 78 7.63 9.74 3.53
CA VAL A 78 6.20 9.42 3.61
C VAL A 78 5.70 9.70 5.04
N LEU A 79 4.54 10.36 5.14
CA LEU A 79 3.83 10.57 6.41
C LEU A 79 3.14 9.27 6.85
N LEU A 80 3.27 8.93 8.13
CA LEU A 80 2.76 7.70 8.74
C LEU A 80 1.50 8.03 9.57
N LEU A 81 0.33 7.76 9.01
CA LEU A 81 -0.96 8.07 9.62
C LEU A 81 -1.52 6.80 10.26
N SER A 82 -1.83 6.87 11.55
CA SER A 82 -2.21 5.69 12.34
C SER A 82 -3.39 5.90 13.28
N GLU A 83 -3.96 7.10 13.29
CA GLU A 83 -5.14 7.43 14.06
C GLU A 83 -6.39 7.36 13.18
N ARG A 84 -7.54 6.97 13.74
CA ARG A 84 -8.80 6.93 12.96
C ARG A 84 -9.19 8.30 12.38
N VAL A 85 -8.88 9.38 13.09
CA VAL A 85 -9.12 10.76 12.64
C VAL A 85 -8.26 11.13 11.43
N ASP A 86 -7.19 10.39 11.15
CA ASP A 86 -6.33 10.69 10.01
C ASP A 86 -7.04 10.43 8.67
N GLU A 87 -7.90 9.42 8.60
CA GLU A 87 -8.75 9.20 7.42
C GLU A 87 -9.71 10.37 7.17
N TRP A 88 -10.15 11.04 8.25
CA TRP A 88 -10.94 12.26 8.14
C TRP A 88 -10.12 13.40 7.54
N VAL A 89 -8.85 13.54 7.95
CA VAL A 89 -7.93 14.52 7.35
C VAL A 89 -7.72 14.22 5.88
N LEU A 90 -7.38 12.98 5.53
CA LEU A 90 -7.14 12.56 4.13
C LEU A 90 -8.38 12.75 3.24
N GLY A 91 -9.58 12.57 3.79
CA GLY A 91 -10.83 12.80 3.05
C GLY A 91 -11.18 14.28 2.83
N ASN A 92 -10.59 15.20 3.61
CA ASN A 92 -10.94 16.63 3.58
C ASN A 92 -9.78 17.55 3.16
N LEU A 93 -8.54 17.06 3.16
CA LEU A 93 -7.34 17.81 2.78
C LEU A 93 -6.73 17.22 1.49
N ALA A 94 -7.15 17.74 0.34
CA ALA A 94 -6.65 17.31 -0.96
C ALA A 94 -5.23 17.80 -1.24
N GLU A 95 -4.88 19.00 -0.79
CA GLU A 95 -3.56 19.61 -0.98
C GLU A 95 -3.19 20.54 0.18
N PHE A 96 -1.90 20.86 0.28
CA PHE A 96 -1.37 21.86 1.19
C PHE A 96 -0.24 22.63 0.51
N ASP A 97 -0.28 23.97 0.52
CA ASP A 97 0.71 24.85 -0.12
C ASP A 97 0.97 24.47 -1.61
N GLY A 98 -0.12 24.17 -2.34
CA GLY A 98 -0.09 23.76 -3.74
C GLY A 98 0.50 22.36 -4.00
N LYS A 99 0.72 21.55 -2.96
CA LYS A 99 1.19 20.16 -3.07
C LYS A 99 0.05 19.18 -2.77
N PRO A 100 -0.40 18.37 -3.75
CA PRO A 100 -1.42 17.35 -3.51
C PRO A 100 -0.95 16.28 -2.52
N LEU A 101 -1.85 15.81 -1.66
CA LEU A 101 -1.62 14.64 -0.83
C LEU A 101 -1.92 13.37 -1.63
N ALA A 102 -1.01 12.40 -1.59
CA ALA A 102 -1.14 11.14 -2.31
C ALA A 102 -0.88 9.94 -1.40
N SER A 103 -1.82 9.00 -1.37
CA SER A 103 -1.64 7.74 -0.65
C SER A 103 -0.73 6.80 -1.44
N VAL A 104 0.31 6.27 -0.79
CA VAL A 104 1.18 5.26 -1.40
C VAL A 104 0.50 3.89 -1.53
N ALA A 105 -0.67 3.69 -0.92
CA ALA A 105 -1.44 2.44 -0.94
C ALA A 105 -2.61 2.44 -1.95
N LYS A 106 -2.68 3.45 -2.82
CA LYS A 106 -3.72 3.60 -3.84
C LYS A 106 -3.13 3.78 -5.23
N GLY A 107 -3.86 3.32 -6.25
CA GLY A 107 -3.55 3.52 -7.65
C GLY A 107 -2.23 2.86 -8.09
N GLY A 108 -1.73 3.28 -9.25
CA GLY A 108 -0.39 2.94 -9.73
C GLY A 108 0.71 3.59 -8.89
N LEU A 109 1.91 3.00 -8.89
CA LEU A 109 3.09 3.72 -8.41
C LEU A 109 3.37 4.85 -9.41
N ASP A 110 3.13 6.10 -9.01
CA ASP A 110 3.49 7.28 -9.79
C ASP A 110 4.46 8.16 -8.98
N LEU A 111 5.74 7.96 -9.29
CA LEU A 111 6.83 8.77 -8.76
C LEU A 111 7.13 10.00 -9.65
N GLY A 112 6.39 10.19 -10.74
CA GLY A 112 6.55 11.30 -11.67
C GLY A 112 8.00 11.48 -12.10
N LYS A 113 8.56 12.67 -11.85
CA LYS A 113 9.94 13.02 -12.20
C LYS A 113 11.00 12.37 -11.31
N LEU A 114 10.60 11.61 -10.28
CA LEU A 114 11.51 10.89 -9.38
C LEU A 114 11.80 9.46 -9.88
N GLU A 115 11.14 9.03 -10.94
CA GLU A 115 11.40 7.77 -11.61
C GLU A 115 12.54 7.91 -12.62
N ASP A 116 13.44 6.93 -12.65
CA ASP A 116 14.52 6.88 -13.63
C ASP A 116 13.98 6.27 -14.94
N GLU A 117 14.33 6.84 -16.09
CA GLU A 117 13.94 6.33 -17.41
C GLU A 117 14.40 4.88 -17.62
N ALA A 118 15.55 4.50 -17.06
CA ALA A 118 16.03 3.11 -17.09
C ALA A 118 15.17 2.17 -16.24
N GLU A 119 14.67 2.63 -15.09
CA GLU A 119 13.74 1.86 -14.24
C GLU A 119 12.42 1.63 -14.96
N LYS A 120 11.92 2.65 -15.66
CA LYS A 120 10.69 2.56 -16.46
C LYS A 120 10.81 1.58 -17.64
N GLN A 121 11.94 1.56 -18.34
CA GLN A 121 12.18 0.56 -19.40
C GLN A 121 12.29 -0.86 -18.83
N ALA A 122 12.95 -1.02 -17.67
CA ALA A 122 13.02 -2.31 -17.00
C ALA A 122 11.63 -2.81 -16.57
N GLN A 123 10.74 -1.89 -16.16
CA GLN A 123 9.35 -2.18 -15.84
C GLN A 123 8.58 -2.77 -17.02
N GLU A 124 8.63 -2.12 -18.18
CA GLU A 124 7.92 -2.59 -19.37
C GLU A 124 8.43 -3.97 -19.83
N ALA A 125 9.74 -4.21 -19.74
CA ALA A 125 10.33 -5.50 -20.06
C ALA A 125 9.86 -6.62 -19.09
N GLN A 126 9.88 -6.35 -17.78
CA GLN A 126 9.41 -7.31 -16.77
C GLN A 126 7.91 -7.58 -16.90
N ALA A 127 7.10 -6.57 -17.21
CA ALA A 127 5.67 -6.76 -17.46
C ALA A 127 5.41 -7.73 -18.62
N GLY A 128 6.21 -7.65 -19.68
CA GLY A 128 6.17 -8.61 -20.79
C GLY A 128 6.52 -10.04 -20.37
N GLU A 129 7.61 -10.21 -19.60
CA GLU A 129 8.09 -11.52 -19.17
C GLU A 129 7.12 -12.23 -18.22
N PHE A 130 6.48 -11.47 -17.32
CA PHE A 130 5.59 -12.01 -16.29
C PHE A 130 4.12 -12.05 -16.69
N LYS A 131 3.78 -11.68 -17.94
CA LYS A 131 2.41 -11.63 -18.43
C LYS A 131 1.65 -12.95 -18.28
N GLU A 132 2.32 -14.09 -18.54
CA GLU A 132 1.71 -15.41 -18.37
C GLU A 132 1.42 -15.71 -16.88
N LEU A 133 2.37 -15.42 -15.99
CA LEU A 133 2.18 -15.62 -14.55
C LEU A 133 1.03 -14.76 -14.02
N VAL A 134 1.00 -13.48 -14.40
CA VAL A 134 -0.06 -12.54 -14.05
C VAL A 134 -1.43 -13.07 -14.48
N GLY A 135 -1.55 -13.54 -15.73
CA GLY A 135 -2.81 -14.13 -16.23
C GLY A 135 -3.23 -15.38 -15.46
N LYS A 136 -2.30 -16.29 -15.14
CA LYS A 136 -2.58 -17.48 -14.33
C LYS A 136 -3.02 -17.13 -12.91
N MET A 137 -2.32 -16.19 -12.26
CA MET A 137 -2.67 -15.71 -10.92
C MET A 137 -4.06 -15.06 -10.90
N GLN A 138 -4.38 -14.23 -11.90
CA GLN A 138 -5.70 -13.60 -11.99
C GLN A 138 -6.81 -14.64 -12.19
N ALA A 139 -6.59 -15.67 -13.00
CA ALA A 139 -7.54 -16.76 -13.16
C ALA A 139 -7.71 -17.58 -11.87
N SER A 140 -6.62 -17.85 -11.16
CA SER A 140 -6.59 -18.59 -9.89
C SER A 140 -7.31 -17.85 -8.75
N LEU A 141 -7.04 -16.55 -8.61
CA LEU A 141 -7.62 -15.72 -7.56
C LEU A 141 -9.05 -15.28 -7.88
N GLY A 142 -9.44 -15.29 -9.16
CA GLY A 142 -10.80 -15.05 -9.62
C GLY A 142 -11.40 -13.78 -9.02
N GLU A 143 -12.50 -13.93 -8.29
CA GLU A 143 -13.25 -12.80 -7.74
C GLU A 143 -12.59 -12.12 -6.53
N ARG A 144 -11.47 -12.63 -6.03
CA ARG A 144 -10.76 -12.05 -4.87
C ARG A 144 -9.96 -10.81 -5.23
N VAL A 145 -9.63 -10.63 -6.51
CA VAL A 145 -8.86 -9.50 -7.04
C VAL A 145 -9.62 -8.81 -8.17
N LYS A 146 -9.36 -7.52 -8.34
CA LYS A 146 -9.78 -6.76 -9.52
C LYS A 146 -8.84 -7.04 -10.69
N GLU A 147 -7.54 -7.04 -10.39
CA GLU A 147 -6.46 -7.19 -11.35
C GLU A 147 -5.23 -7.77 -10.63
N VAL A 148 -4.38 -8.48 -11.36
CA VAL A 148 -3.01 -8.79 -10.93
C VAL A 148 -2.07 -8.05 -11.86
N ARG A 149 -1.02 -7.41 -11.34
CA ARG A 149 -0.01 -6.74 -12.15
C ARG A 149 1.38 -6.79 -11.52
N VAL A 150 2.41 -6.58 -12.32
CA VAL A 150 3.78 -6.41 -11.80
C VAL A 150 3.94 -5.02 -11.19
N THR A 151 4.87 -4.90 -10.23
CA THR A 151 5.20 -3.61 -9.61
C THR A 151 6.68 -3.46 -9.34
N HIS A 152 7.10 -2.20 -9.26
CA HIS A 152 8.44 -1.75 -8.88
C HIS A 152 8.42 -1.04 -7.53
N ARG A 153 7.24 -0.96 -6.88
CA ARG A 153 7.12 -0.34 -5.56
C ARG A 153 7.79 -1.17 -4.46
N LEU A 154 7.96 -2.47 -4.72
CA LEU A 154 8.46 -3.46 -3.78
C LEU A 154 9.93 -3.76 -4.07
N THR A 155 10.73 -3.81 -3.02
CA THR A 155 12.12 -4.25 -3.03
C THR A 155 12.25 -5.64 -2.44
N ASP A 156 11.73 -5.82 -1.23
CA ASP A 156 11.92 -7.02 -0.40
C ASP A 156 10.64 -7.83 -0.25
N SER A 157 9.47 -7.19 -0.36
CA SER A 157 8.20 -7.91 -0.28
C SER A 157 7.87 -8.62 -1.61
N PRO A 158 7.26 -9.82 -1.57
CA PRO A 158 6.88 -10.55 -2.76
C PRO A 158 5.65 -9.96 -3.46
N ALA A 159 4.71 -9.40 -2.69
CA ALA A 159 3.48 -8.83 -3.19
C ALA A 159 2.86 -7.84 -2.19
N CYS A 160 1.96 -7.00 -2.69
CA CYS A 160 1.09 -6.13 -1.90
C CYS A 160 -0.27 -5.97 -2.62
N LEU A 161 -1.30 -5.59 -1.90
CA LEU A 161 -2.60 -5.18 -2.41
C LEU A 161 -2.69 -3.65 -2.45
N VAL A 162 -3.25 -3.12 -3.52
CA VAL A 162 -3.54 -1.69 -3.62
C VAL A 162 -5.00 -1.50 -3.94
N ALA A 163 -5.59 -0.43 -3.39
CA ALA A 163 -6.90 0.02 -3.84
C ALA A 163 -6.74 0.76 -5.17
N ASP A 164 -7.78 0.75 -6.00
CA ASP A 164 -7.82 1.61 -7.18
C ASP A 164 -7.80 3.10 -6.76
N GLU A 165 -7.40 3.98 -7.67
CA GLU A 165 -7.25 5.42 -7.45
C GLU A 165 -8.54 6.08 -6.93
N HIS A 166 -9.69 5.65 -7.46
CA HIS A 166 -11.01 6.16 -7.08
C HIS A 166 -11.73 5.33 -6.01
N ASP A 167 -11.15 4.19 -5.62
CA ASP A 167 -11.74 3.31 -4.62
C ASP A 167 -11.37 3.76 -3.19
N LEU A 168 -12.13 3.26 -2.20
CA LEU A 168 -11.80 3.48 -0.79
C LEU A 168 -10.48 2.77 -0.46
N GLY A 169 -9.62 3.43 0.32
CA GLY A 169 -8.38 2.80 0.78
C GLY A 169 -8.69 1.64 1.70
N GLY A 170 -7.79 0.63 1.74
CA GLY A 170 -7.99 -0.57 2.54
C GLY A 170 -8.25 -0.27 4.03
N ASN A 171 -7.51 0.67 4.60
CA ASN A 171 -7.67 1.11 5.99
C ASN A 171 -9.05 1.75 6.24
N LEU A 172 -9.45 2.72 5.41
CA LEU A 172 -10.77 3.35 5.51
C LEU A 172 -11.91 2.34 5.35
N ALA A 173 -11.80 1.42 4.39
CA ALA A 173 -12.78 0.36 4.19
C ALA A 173 -12.96 -0.51 5.44
N ARG A 174 -11.86 -0.86 6.14
CA ARG A 174 -11.92 -1.59 7.41
C ARG A 174 -12.60 -0.78 8.52
N LEU A 175 -12.25 0.49 8.67
CA LEU A 175 -12.84 1.36 9.69
C LEU A 175 -14.35 1.51 9.50
N LEU A 176 -14.81 1.70 8.26
CA LEU A 176 -16.23 1.78 7.95
C LEU A 176 -16.97 0.46 8.24
N LYS A 177 -16.40 -0.69 7.84
CA LYS A 177 -16.95 -2.02 8.17
C LYS A 177 -17.06 -2.22 9.69
N ALA A 178 -16.03 -1.86 10.44
CA ALA A 178 -16.02 -1.95 11.91
C ALA A 178 -17.05 -1.02 12.58
N ALA A 179 -17.37 0.11 11.94
CA ALA A 179 -18.44 1.02 12.38
C ALA A 179 -19.85 0.56 11.96
N GLY A 180 -19.99 -0.62 11.34
CA GLY A 180 -21.27 -1.14 10.86
C GLY A 180 -21.80 -0.46 9.60
N GLN A 181 -20.98 0.35 8.92
CA GLN A 181 -21.36 1.01 7.68
C GLN A 181 -21.27 0.03 6.51
N LYS A 182 -22.17 0.19 5.54
CA LYS A 182 -22.09 -0.55 4.27
C LYS A 182 -20.95 0.04 3.45
N VAL A 183 -19.92 -0.77 3.20
CA VAL A 183 -18.80 -0.40 2.34
C VAL A 183 -19.01 -1.06 0.99
N PRO A 184 -18.85 -0.33 -0.13
CA PRO A 184 -18.86 -0.92 -1.46
C PRO A 184 -17.88 -2.09 -1.53
N ASP A 185 -18.30 -3.16 -2.20
CA ASP A 185 -17.43 -4.31 -2.44
C ASP A 185 -16.40 -3.94 -3.50
N SER A 186 -15.25 -3.43 -3.04
CA SER A 186 -14.11 -3.04 -3.87
C SER A 186 -13.05 -4.12 -3.76
N LYS A 187 -12.74 -4.73 -4.90
CA LYS A 187 -11.72 -5.77 -4.99
C LYS A 187 -10.34 -5.10 -5.12
N PRO A 188 -9.33 -5.57 -4.38
CA PRO A 188 -7.99 -5.01 -4.48
C PRO A 188 -7.30 -5.41 -5.78
N ILE A 189 -6.30 -4.64 -6.17
CA ILE A 189 -5.32 -5.01 -7.21
C ILE A 189 -4.15 -5.69 -6.51
N LEU A 190 -3.81 -6.92 -6.90
CA LEU A 190 -2.62 -7.61 -6.41
C LEU A 190 -1.42 -7.18 -7.25
N GLU A 191 -0.46 -6.52 -6.62
CA GLU A 191 0.82 -6.19 -7.22
C GLU A 191 1.88 -7.21 -6.80
N ILE A 192 2.60 -7.79 -7.76
CA ILE A 192 3.67 -8.78 -7.51
C ILE A 192 5.04 -8.21 -7.88
N ASN A 193 6.06 -8.58 -7.09
CA ASN A 193 7.45 -8.17 -7.29
C ASN A 193 8.22 -9.19 -8.16
N PRO A 194 8.55 -8.88 -9.43
CA PRO A 194 9.27 -9.81 -10.32
C PRO A 194 10.68 -10.18 -9.82
N GLY A 195 11.28 -9.30 -9.00
CA GLY A 195 12.61 -9.51 -8.43
C GLY A 195 12.63 -10.48 -7.24
N HIS A 196 11.47 -10.80 -6.66
CA HIS A 196 11.41 -11.62 -5.46
C HIS A 196 11.43 -13.12 -5.78
N LEU A 197 12.25 -13.88 -5.04
CA LEU A 197 12.46 -15.32 -5.29
C LEU A 197 11.17 -16.15 -5.24
N VAL A 198 10.23 -15.79 -4.36
CA VAL A 198 8.92 -16.47 -4.30
C VAL A 198 8.14 -16.29 -5.61
N VAL A 199 8.13 -15.09 -6.18
CA VAL A 199 7.42 -14.80 -7.43
C VAL A 199 8.12 -15.48 -8.61
N GLN A 200 9.45 -15.47 -8.63
CA GLN A 200 10.24 -16.19 -9.65
C GLN A 200 10.00 -17.70 -9.60
N ARG A 201 9.93 -18.28 -8.39
CA ARG A 201 9.63 -19.71 -8.22
C ARG A 201 8.21 -20.04 -8.68
N LEU A 202 7.24 -19.17 -8.40
CA LEU A 202 5.83 -19.36 -8.78
C LEU A 202 5.65 -19.48 -10.30
N LYS A 203 6.54 -18.88 -11.10
CA LYS A 203 6.56 -19.01 -12.56
C LYS A 203 6.72 -20.47 -13.04
N HIS A 204 7.37 -21.31 -12.23
CA HIS A 204 7.69 -22.71 -12.55
C HIS A 204 6.88 -23.72 -11.71
N GLU A 205 5.90 -23.24 -10.94
CA GLU A 205 5.06 -24.08 -10.10
C GLU A 205 3.89 -24.63 -10.91
N GLU A 206 3.74 -25.96 -10.92
CA GLU A 206 2.72 -26.66 -11.71
C GLU A 206 1.73 -27.45 -10.83
N THR A 207 2.13 -27.89 -9.64
CA THR A 207 1.34 -28.82 -8.83
C THR A 207 0.44 -28.09 -7.83
N ARG A 208 0.96 -27.03 -7.20
CA ARG A 208 0.27 -26.29 -6.13
C ARG A 208 0.12 -24.80 -6.45
N PHE A 209 0.05 -24.45 -7.73
CA PHE A 209 0.02 -23.05 -8.18
C PHE A 209 -1.10 -22.24 -7.51
N ASP A 210 -2.30 -22.79 -7.42
CA ASP A 210 -3.45 -22.10 -6.83
C ASP A 210 -3.28 -21.88 -5.32
N ASP A 211 -2.71 -22.86 -4.62
CA ASP A 211 -2.43 -22.73 -3.19
C ASP A 211 -1.37 -21.68 -2.91
N TRP A 212 -0.28 -21.65 -3.69
CA TRP A 212 0.75 -20.62 -3.57
C TRP A 212 0.24 -19.24 -3.93
N SER A 213 -0.56 -19.11 -4.98
CA SER A 213 -1.19 -17.84 -5.37
C SER A 213 -2.12 -17.33 -4.27
N ALA A 214 -2.91 -18.22 -3.67
CA ALA A 214 -3.79 -17.88 -2.55
C ALA A 214 -3.01 -17.50 -1.28
N VAL A 215 -1.94 -18.22 -0.96
CA VAL A 215 -1.07 -17.91 0.20
C VAL A 215 -0.37 -16.57 0.00
N LEU A 216 0.13 -16.28 -1.19
CA LEU A 216 0.78 -15.00 -1.49
C LEU A 216 -0.22 -13.83 -1.36
N PHE A 217 -1.45 -14.00 -1.85
CA PHE A 217 -2.52 -13.03 -1.65
C PHE A 217 -2.86 -12.85 -0.16
N ASP A 218 -3.02 -13.94 0.59
CA ASP A 218 -3.37 -13.90 2.02
C ASP A 218 -2.25 -13.21 2.84
N GLN A 219 -0.98 -13.44 2.50
CA GLN A 219 0.16 -12.76 3.10
C GLN A 219 0.17 -11.26 2.80
N ALA A 220 -0.08 -10.86 1.55
CA ALA A 220 -0.19 -9.45 1.17
C ALA A 220 -1.32 -8.76 1.94
N LEU A 221 -2.49 -9.40 2.03
CA LEU A 221 -3.62 -8.89 2.81
C LEU A 221 -3.27 -8.66 4.28
N LEU A 222 -2.60 -9.63 4.90
CA LEU A 222 -2.17 -9.52 6.30
C LEU A 222 -1.12 -8.42 6.51
N ALA A 223 -0.17 -8.29 5.59
CA ALA A 223 0.89 -7.27 5.67
C ALA A 223 0.34 -5.84 5.69
N GLU A 224 -0.85 -5.63 5.12
CA GLU A 224 -1.54 -4.33 5.07
C GLU A 224 -2.59 -4.14 6.18
N GLY A 225 -2.57 -5.02 7.19
CA GLY A 225 -3.52 -5.00 8.30
C GLY A 225 -4.92 -5.49 7.91
N GLY A 226 -5.06 -6.17 6.77
CA GLY A 226 -6.28 -6.85 6.38
C GLY A 226 -6.62 -8.03 7.29
N GLN A 227 -7.88 -8.45 7.23
CA GLN A 227 -8.37 -9.64 7.94
C GLN A 227 -8.68 -10.73 6.92
N LEU A 228 -8.23 -11.95 7.20
CA LEU A 228 -8.55 -13.12 6.38
C LEU A 228 -10.03 -13.50 6.56
N GLU A 229 -10.70 -13.84 5.47
CA GLU A 229 -12.07 -14.36 5.51
C GLU A 229 -12.14 -15.75 6.15
N ASP A 230 -11.20 -16.64 5.81
CA ASP A 230 -11.03 -17.96 6.42
C ASP A 230 -9.58 -18.15 6.89
N PRO A 231 -9.23 -17.72 8.12
CA PRO A 231 -7.92 -17.93 8.69
C PRO A 231 -7.52 -19.42 8.79
N ALA A 232 -8.50 -20.31 8.97
CA ALA A 232 -8.23 -21.73 9.10
C ALA A 232 -7.84 -22.35 7.74
N ALA A 233 -8.45 -21.92 6.64
CA ALA A 233 -8.04 -22.30 5.28
C ALA A 233 -6.62 -21.84 4.96
N PHE A 234 -6.27 -20.60 5.31
CA PHE A 234 -4.91 -20.10 5.15
C PHE A 234 -3.89 -20.98 5.88
N VAL A 235 -4.12 -21.25 7.18
CA VAL A 235 -3.22 -22.10 7.98
C VAL A 235 -3.10 -23.51 7.40
N ARG A 236 -4.22 -24.13 6.97
CA ARG A 236 -4.21 -25.44 6.33
C ARG A 236 -3.36 -25.44 5.05
N ARG A 237 -3.50 -24.42 4.19
CA ARG A 237 -2.71 -24.28 2.96
C ARG A 237 -1.23 -24.13 3.26
N VAL A 238 -0.85 -23.24 4.17
CA VAL A 238 0.55 -23.04 4.56
C VAL A 238 1.16 -24.34 5.09
N ASN A 239 0.48 -25.03 6.00
CA ASN A 239 0.98 -26.30 6.55
C ASN A 239 1.16 -27.38 5.48
N ALA A 240 0.22 -27.48 4.53
CA ALA A 240 0.31 -28.44 3.43
C ALA A 240 1.52 -28.14 2.52
N LEU A 241 1.76 -26.87 2.21
CA LEU A 241 2.91 -26.44 1.40
C LEU A 241 4.24 -26.68 2.15
N MET A 242 4.31 -26.40 3.45
CA MET A 242 5.50 -26.63 4.26
C MET A 242 5.89 -28.12 4.33
N LEU A 243 4.91 -29.02 4.51
CA LEU A 243 5.17 -30.47 4.53
C LEU A 243 5.72 -30.97 3.20
N GLU A 244 5.23 -30.44 2.08
CA GLU A 244 5.72 -30.80 0.75
C GLU A 244 7.16 -30.34 0.52
N MET A 245 7.52 -29.14 1.01
CA MET A 245 8.90 -28.65 0.94
C MET A 245 9.88 -29.43 1.83
N GLY A 246 9.41 -29.93 2.97
CA GLY A 246 10.22 -30.73 3.90
C GLY A 246 10.30 -32.23 3.56
N SER A 247 9.55 -32.67 2.55
CA SER A 247 9.53 -34.07 2.09
C SER A 247 10.46 -34.32 0.90
N LYS A 248 11.34 -33.37 0.57
CA LYS A 248 12.45 -33.51 -0.39
C LYS A 248 13.78 -33.34 0.33
#